data_AF-A0A437APV0-F1
#
_entry.id   AF-A0A437APV0-F1
#
_cell.length_a   1.000
_cell.length_b   1.000
_cell.length_c   1.000
_cell.angle_alpha   90.00
_cell.angle_beta   90.00
_cell.angle_gamma   90.00
#
_symmetry.space_group_name_H-M   'P 1'
#
loop_
_entity.id
_entity.type
_entity.pdbx_description
1 polymer ?
#
loop_
_entity_poly.entity_id
_entity_poly.type
_entity_poly.pdbx_seq_one_letter_code
_entity_poly.pdbx_strand_id
1 'polypeptide(L)'
;MSHFFSSSKQENSSKPQKNYQSDSTESEKSHKKTDKLTILKEKLSQTLANPTNKSVDKAIKSIHRNVKLIKDKQFLIDFYNSISAAKKVSSSTKSKLKEMIDQMNEEIKLEIKKEKRKISLQEQILEILNFKEVNDKLRKLEQLSWENKAERFKILLTKVLILLQNNILCDLLNCFVEMKELFKEKSLIFNDFDLKNLFVSQFGMYFNFLMTYQEDSLINELALLLSDINKEIVERKVLEYKYFVKNDFIQTELFEFKLLSLVKNDKLEESILFYEKNKEIFDLEDEVVKKGLVEFGKKCFDTKKYFLSFEVLQRVYYFDKSEEDLLFVNCVVIPSQVKNERFFEYFLESFLRCENEMLLSSCKSKNEIFRAFFLKENGFYDQSEEILLKCGYKVEVERSGTFMK
;
A
#
# COMPACT_ATOMS: atom_id res chain seq x y z
N MET A 1 -24.35 14.69 46.29
CA MET A 1 -25.58 15.50 46.45
C MET A 1 -25.17 16.86 46.95
N SER A 2 -25.59 18.03 46.49
CA SER A 2 -26.34 18.49 45.31
C SER A 2 -26.37 20.03 45.43
N HIS A 3 -26.29 20.71 44.30
CA HIS A 3 -26.72 22.09 44.02
C HIS A 3 -25.82 23.32 44.26
N PHE A 4 -25.65 23.97 43.12
CA PHE A 4 -25.23 25.31 42.73
C PHE A 4 -26.20 26.46 43.14
N PHE A 5 -25.63 27.67 43.25
CA PHE A 5 -26.16 29.06 43.10
C PHE A 5 -27.24 29.63 44.04
N SER A 6 -26.93 30.75 44.72
CA SER A 6 -27.19 32.11 44.18
C SER A 6 -26.87 33.23 45.21
N SER A 7 -26.49 34.37 44.66
CA SER A 7 -25.87 35.56 45.23
C SER A 7 -26.84 36.60 45.79
N SER A 8 -26.40 37.40 46.77
CA SER A 8 -26.81 38.80 46.90
C SER A 8 -25.66 39.68 47.42
N LYS A 9 -25.49 40.80 46.71
CA LYS A 9 -24.41 41.79 46.75
C LYS A 9 -24.76 42.98 47.66
N GLN A 10 -23.68 43.67 48.06
CA GLN A 10 -23.55 45.13 48.24
C GLN A 10 -24.19 45.75 49.52
N GLU A 11 -23.64 46.77 50.19
CA GLU A 11 -22.60 47.73 49.81
C GLU A 11 -22.12 48.56 51.01
N ASN A 12 -20.86 49.00 50.97
CA ASN A 12 -20.34 50.37 51.22
C ASN A 12 -19.01 50.34 51.98
N SER A 13 -17.85 50.51 51.35
CA SER A 13 -17.30 51.64 50.54
C SER A 13 -16.39 52.53 51.37
N SER A 14 -15.09 52.51 51.04
CA SER A 14 -14.32 53.70 50.60
C SER A 14 -12.80 53.44 50.62
N LYS A 15 -12.23 53.22 49.43
CA LYS A 15 -10.96 53.79 48.94
C LYS A 15 -10.74 53.34 47.48
N PRO A 16 -10.67 54.28 46.49
CA PRO A 16 -10.44 53.92 45.10
C PRO A 16 -8.93 53.85 44.79
N GLN A 17 -8.44 52.65 44.45
CA GLN A 17 -7.22 52.47 43.66
C GLN A 17 -7.58 52.61 42.17
N LYS A 18 -6.89 53.53 41.48
CA LYS A 18 -7.00 53.73 40.03
C LYS A 18 -6.37 52.55 39.29
N ASN A 19 -7.16 51.97 38.39
CA ASN A 19 -6.73 51.10 37.30
C ASN A 19 -5.63 51.74 36.45
N TYR A 20 -4.62 50.95 36.09
CA TYR A 20 -4.03 50.97 34.75
C TYR A 20 -4.04 49.53 34.22
N GLN A 21 -5.01 49.24 33.36
CA GLN A 21 -5.00 48.06 32.49
C GLN A 21 -3.85 48.23 31.49
N SER A 22 -2.96 47.23 31.43
CA SER A 22 -1.94 47.08 30.40
C SER A 22 -2.41 46.05 29.37
N ASP A 23 -3.23 46.49 28.42
CA ASP A 23 -3.52 45.74 27.20
C ASP A 23 -3.32 46.67 26.00
N SER A 24 -2.07 46.82 25.55
CA SER A 24 -1.80 47.40 24.24
C SER A 24 -2.02 46.30 23.19
N THR A 25 -3.18 46.33 22.54
CA THR A 25 -3.58 45.43 21.44
C THR A 25 -2.58 45.49 20.28
N GLU A 26 -2.41 44.39 19.55
CA GLU A 26 -1.57 44.31 18.34
C GLU A 26 -1.95 45.36 17.27
N SER A 27 -3.20 45.83 17.28
CA SER A 27 -3.70 46.91 16.43
C SER A 27 -3.08 48.28 16.74
N GLU A 28 -2.75 48.59 17.99
CA GLU A 28 -2.03 49.82 18.33
C GLU A 28 -0.56 49.79 17.88
N LYS A 29 0.06 48.60 17.92
CA LYS A 29 1.44 48.40 17.44
C LYS A 29 1.52 48.45 15.92
N SER A 30 0.50 48.01 15.19
CA SER A 30 0.43 48.11 13.73
C SER A 30 0.16 49.55 13.28
N HIS A 31 -0.76 50.28 13.92
CA HIS A 31 -1.01 51.70 13.63
C HIS A 31 0.22 52.60 13.87
N LYS A 32 0.96 52.39 14.97
CA LYS A 32 2.21 53.13 15.22
C LYS A 32 3.31 52.86 14.19
N LYS A 33 3.28 51.70 13.50
CA LYS A 33 4.23 51.36 12.43
C LYS A 33 3.84 52.02 11.10
N THR A 34 2.54 52.07 10.79
CA THR A 34 2.05 52.74 9.57
C THR A 34 2.28 54.25 9.64
N ASP A 35 2.03 54.89 10.78
CA ASP A 35 2.23 56.35 10.93
C ASP A 35 3.70 56.74 10.78
N LYS A 36 4.62 55.93 11.34
CA LYS A 36 6.07 56.16 11.19
C LYS A 36 6.55 56.00 9.74
N LEU A 37 5.96 55.08 8.99
CA LEU A 37 6.29 54.88 7.57
C LEU A 37 5.78 56.05 6.71
N THR A 38 4.58 56.54 6.98
CA THR A 38 4.00 57.71 6.29
C THR A 38 4.84 58.97 6.53
N ILE A 39 5.19 59.26 7.80
CA ILE A 39 6.07 60.39 8.16
C ILE A 39 7.45 60.28 7.49
N LEU A 40 7.98 59.05 7.37
CA LEU A 40 9.24 58.82 6.70
C LEU A 40 9.13 59.11 5.20
N LYS A 41 8.08 58.63 4.52
CA LYS A 41 7.83 58.90 3.10
C LYS A 41 7.67 60.40 2.82
N GLU A 42 6.94 61.13 3.66
CA GLU A 42 6.79 62.58 3.53
C GLU A 42 8.14 63.33 3.64
N LYS A 43 8.98 62.95 4.61
CA LYS A 43 10.34 63.53 4.75
C LYS A 43 11.22 63.25 3.55
N LEU A 44 11.09 62.06 2.95
CA LEU A 44 11.83 61.69 1.74
C LEU A 44 11.34 62.51 0.54
N SER A 45 10.03 62.68 0.37
CA SER A 45 9.45 63.55 -0.67
C SER A 45 9.89 65.02 -0.53
N GLN A 46 9.93 65.55 0.69
CA GLN A 46 10.45 66.90 0.95
C GLN A 46 11.94 67.03 0.59
N THR A 47 12.72 65.96 0.80
CA THR A 47 14.15 65.93 0.43
C THR A 47 14.33 65.90 -1.09
N LEU A 48 13.46 65.20 -1.82
CA LEU A 48 13.44 65.21 -3.29
C LEU A 48 13.11 66.60 -3.85
N ALA A 49 12.21 67.35 -3.20
CA ALA A 49 11.83 68.69 -3.64
C ALA A 49 12.98 69.72 -3.52
N ASN A 50 13.88 69.55 -2.54
CA ASN A 50 15.05 70.43 -2.38
C ASN A 50 16.30 69.67 -1.86
N PRO A 51 17.02 68.98 -2.76
CA PRO A 51 18.16 68.15 -2.40
C PRO A 51 19.40 69.02 -2.16
N THR A 52 19.80 69.17 -0.91
CA THR A 52 21.08 69.75 -0.48
C THR A 52 21.87 68.68 0.27
N ASN A 53 23.20 68.76 0.31
CA ASN A 53 24.01 67.76 1.02
C ASN A 53 23.52 67.54 2.48
N LYS A 54 23.12 68.62 3.17
CA LYS A 54 22.61 68.56 4.55
C LYS A 54 21.23 67.89 4.66
N SER A 55 20.33 68.09 3.69
CA SER A 55 19.02 67.41 3.68
C SER A 55 19.15 65.94 3.29
N VAL A 56 20.05 65.63 2.35
CA VAL A 56 20.38 64.26 1.92
C VAL A 56 21.00 63.45 3.05
N ASP A 57 22.00 63.99 3.77
CA ASP A 57 22.62 63.31 4.91
C ASP A 57 21.61 63.00 6.03
N LYS A 58 20.67 63.92 6.28
CA LYS A 58 19.57 63.70 7.23
C LYS A 58 18.62 62.60 6.76
N ALA A 59 18.28 62.59 5.46
CA ALA A 59 17.43 61.56 4.87
C ALA A 59 18.07 60.17 4.95
N ILE A 60 19.35 60.04 4.59
CA ILE A 60 20.12 58.79 4.68
C ILE A 60 20.15 58.27 6.13
N LYS A 61 20.45 59.14 7.11
CA LYS A 61 20.42 58.75 8.54
C LYS A 61 19.02 58.32 8.99
N SER A 62 17.98 58.96 8.47
CA SER A 62 16.59 58.59 8.78
C SER A 62 16.19 57.25 8.17
N ILE A 63 16.59 56.99 6.92
CA ILE A 63 16.39 55.69 6.26
C ILE A 63 17.12 54.60 7.03
N HIS A 64 18.40 54.81 7.37
CA HIS A 64 19.20 53.81 8.09
C HIS A 64 18.59 53.43 9.45
N ARG A 65 18.09 54.41 10.21
CA ARG A 65 17.39 54.16 11.49
C ARG A 65 16.07 53.41 11.34
N ASN A 66 15.44 53.48 10.17
CA ASN A 66 14.11 52.92 9.92
C ASN A 66 14.11 51.86 8.82
N VAL A 67 15.28 51.30 8.46
CA VAL A 67 15.40 50.39 7.30
C VAL A 67 14.49 49.18 7.42
N LYS A 68 14.28 48.66 8.65
CA LYS A 68 13.38 47.54 8.95
C LYS A 68 11.89 47.84 8.69
N LEU A 69 11.50 49.11 8.58
CA LEU A 69 10.12 49.53 8.28
C LEU A 69 9.87 49.64 6.77
N ILE A 70 10.92 49.81 5.97
CA ILE A 70 10.84 49.96 4.52
C ILE A 70 11.02 48.57 3.89
N LYS A 71 9.90 47.93 3.54
CA LYS A 71 9.91 46.62 2.86
C LYS A 71 10.17 46.72 1.36
N ASP A 72 9.85 47.87 0.77
CA ASP A 72 10.02 48.13 -0.65
C ASP A 72 11.43 48.69 -0.93
N LYS A 73 12.34 47.79 -1.32
CA LYS A 73 13.73 48.17 -1.67
C LYS A 73 13.80 48.97 -2.97
N GLN A 74 12.84 48.79 -3.89
CA GLN A 74 12.80 49.53 -5.16
C GLN A 74 12.56 51.02 -4.93
N PHE A 75 11.63 51.35 -4.01
CA PHE A 75 11.40 52.73 -3.59
C PHE A 75 12.68 53.44 -3.10
N LEU A 76 13.56 52.73 -2.38
CA LEU A 76 14.82 53.30 -1.89
C LEU A 76 15.83 53.53 -3.02
N ILE A 77 15.90 52.60 -3.98
CA ILE A 77 16.74 52.73 -5.18
C ILE A 77 16.30 53.94 -6.01
N ASP A 78 14.99 54.09 -6.25
CA ASP A 78 14.43 55.21 -7.01
C ASP A 78 14.68 56.55 -6.30
N PHE A 79 14.56 56.58 -4.98
CA PHE A 79 14.89 57.74 -4.16
C PHE A 79 16.38 58.12 -4.31
N TYR A 80 17.30 57.16 -4.14
CA TYR A 80 18.74 57.44 -4.25
C TYR A 80 19.16 57.85 -5.66
N ASN A 81 18.60 57.23 -6.70
CA ASN A 81 18.82 57.62 -8.09
C ASN A 81 18.37 59.07 -8.35
N SER A 82 17.20 59.43 -7.86
CA SER A 82 16.65 60.79 -7.98
C SER A 82 17.53 61.84 -7.30
N ILE A 83 18.10 61.53 -6.14
CA ILE A 83 19.05 62.41 -5.45
C ILE A 83 20.40 62.47 -6.18
N SER A 84 20.89 61.34 -6.72
CA SER A 84 22.15 61.28 -7.47
C SER A 84 22.10 62.14 -8.76
N ALA A 85 20.93 62.23 -9.38
CA ALA A 85 20.69 63.08 -10.55
C ALA A 85 20.62 64.60 -10.23
N ALA A 86 20.47 64.99 -8.96
CA ALA A 86 20.30 66.39 -8.59
C ALA A 86 21.59 67.22 -8.78
N LYS A 87 21.46 68.45 -9.32
CA LYS A 87 22.58 69.37 -9.58
C LYS A 87 23.22 69.95 -8.30
N LYS A 88 22.44 70.07 -7.21
CA LYS A 88 22.85 70.70 -5.94
C LYS A 88 23.56 69.75 -4.95
N VAL A 89 23.83 68.50 -5.37
CA VAL A 89 24.44 67.46 -4.54
C VAL A 89 25.90 67.24 -4.98
N SER A 90 26.81 67.17 -4.02
CA SER A 90 28.25 67.01 -4.29
C SER A 90 28.60 65.64 -4.89
N SER A 91 29.70 65.57 -5.65
CA SER A 91 30.21 64.32 -6.24
C SER A 91 30.50 63.24 -5.19
N SER A 92 31.01 63.62 -4.02
CA SER A 92 31.27 62.70 -2.91
C SER A 92 29.99 62.07 -2.34
N THR A 93 28.90 62.83 -2.27
CA THR A 93 27.59 62.32 -1.84
C THR A 93 26.99 61.39 -2.89
N LYS A 94 27.15 61.73 -4.18
CA LYS A 94 26.72 60.85 -5.29
C LYS A 94 27.46 59.51 -5.30
N SER A 95 28.75 59.50 -5.00
CA SER A 95 29.54 58.26 -4.89
C SER A 95 29.01 57.36 -3.76
N LYS A 96 28.73 57.93 -2.58
CA LYS A 96 28.15 57.18 -1.45
C LYS A 96 26.77 56.60 -1.76
N LEU A 97 25.93 57.37 -2.46
CA LEU A 97 24.61 56.89 -2.89
C LEU A 97 24.72 55.75 -3.89
N LYS A 98 25.69 55.81 -4.80
CA LYS A 98 25.96 54.75 -5.77
C LYS A 98 26.36 53.44 -5.07
N GLU A 99 27.26 53.49 -4.10
CA GLU A 99 27.63 52.32 -3.28
C GLU A 99 26.41 51.70 -2.57
N MET A 100 25.50 52.53 -2.04
CA MET A 100 24.27 52.06 -1.40
C MET A 100 23.31 51.39 -2.40
N ILE A 101 23.17 51.94 -3.60
CA ILE A 101 22.37 51.35 -4.68
C ILE A 101 22.95 49.99 -5.09
N ASP A 102 24.28 49.90 -5.26
CA ASP A 102 24.96 48.67 -5.64
C ASP A 102 24.79 47.57 -4.57
N GLN A 103 24.91 47.91 -3.29
CA GLN A 103 24.65 46.99 -2.17
C GLN A 103 23.21 46.47 -2.18
N MET A 104 22.22 47.36 -2.38
CA MET A 104 20.80 46.97 -2.43
C MET A 104 20.49 46.08 -3.65
N ASN A 105 21.09 46.37 -4.81
CA ASN A 105 20.93 45.55 -6.01
C ASN A 105 21.52 44.14 -5.82
N GLU A 106 22.66 44.00 -5.15
CA GLU A 106 23.22 42.69 -4.80
C GLU A 106 22.34 41.91 -3.82
N GLU A 107 21.77 42.56 -2.81
CA GLU A 107 20.79 41.91 -1.93
C GLU A 107 19.55 41.41 -2.67
N ILE A 108 18.99 42.21 -3.59
CA ILE A 108 17.84 41.82 -4.42
C ILE A 108 18.20 40.62 -5.31
N LYS A 109 19.38 40.63 -5.94
CA LYS A 109 19.86 39.47 -6.73
C LYS A 109 19.99 38.21 -5.89
N LEU A 110 20.45 38.32 -4.64
CA LEU A 110 20.56 37.19 -3.70
C LEU A 110 19.19 36.67 -3.26
N GLU A 111 18.21 37.55 -3.02
CA GLU A 111 16.82 37.18 -2.69
C GLU A 111 16.15 36.46 -3.88
N ILE A 112 16.31 36.95 -5.10
CA ILE A 112 15.79 36.30 -6.33
C ILE A 112 16.47 34.92 -6.55
N LYS A 113 17.77 34.79 -6.23
CA LYS A 113 18.46 33.49 -6.27
C LYS A 113 17.92 32.48 -5.25
N LYS A 114 17.43 32.94 -4.09
CA LYS A 114 16.81 32.08 -3.07
C LYS A 114 15.40 31.63 -3.46
N GLU A 115 14.59 32.51 -4.05
CA GLU A 115 13.24 32.16 -4.55
C GLU A 115 13.26 31.14 -5.70
N LYS A 116 14.29 31.15 -6.55
CA LYS A 116 14.46 30.16 -7.63
C LYS A 116 14.83 28.74 -7.16
N ARG A 117 15.03 28.50 -5.86
CA ARG A 117 15.28 27.17 -5.28
C ARG A 117 14.12 26.67 -4.41
N LYS A 118 12.87 26.78 -4.88
CA LYS A 118 11.83 25.85 -4.40
C LYS A 118 12.21 24.46 -4.94
N ILE A 119 12.87 23.66 -4.10
CA ILE A 119 13.15 22.25 -4.38
C ILE A 119 11.83 21.58 -4.73
N SER A 120 11.75 20.93 -5.89
CA SER A 120 10.52 20.28 -6.34
C SER A 120 10.09 19.19 -5.35
N LEU A 121 8.79 18.87 -5.27
CA LEU A 121 8.33 17.78 -4.40
C LEU A 121 9.07 16.47 -4.70
N GLN A 122 9.38 16.19 -5.97
CA GLN A 122 10.12 15.00 -6.37
C GLN A 122 11.53 14.96 -5.75
N GLU A 123 12.26 16.07 -5.79
CA GLU A 123 13.59 16.16 -5.17
C GLU A 123 13.50 16.00 -3.63
N GLN A 124 12.48 16.58 -3.00
CA GLN A 124 12.25 16.42 -1.55
C GLN A 124 11.97 14.95 -1.18
N ILE A 125 11.13 14.26 -1.96
CA ILE A 125 10.85 12.83 -1.77
C ILE A 125 12.14 12.00 -1.93
N LEU A 126 12.95 12.28 -2.96
CA LEU A 126 14.22 11.58 -3.19
C LEU A 126 15.20 11.80 -2.03
N GLU A 127 15.28 13.00 -1.48
CA GLU A 127 16.10 13.29 -0.30
C GLU A 127 15.63 12.47 0.91
N ILE A 128 14.32 12.39 1.16
CA ILE A 128 13.75 11.61 2.26
C ILE A 128 14.03 10.11 2.09
N LEU A 129 13.92 9.58 0.86
CA LEU A 129 14.17 8.16 0.60
C LEU A 129 15.61 7.73 0.94
N ASN A 130 16.57 8.67 0.87
CA ASN A 130 17.98 8.44 1.22
C ASN A 130 18.25 8.35 2.73
N PHE A 131 17.25 8.60 3.59
CA PHE A 131 17.44 8.46 5.04
C PHE A 131 17.65 6.98 5.39
N LYS A 132 18.36 6.69 6.49
CA LYS A 132 18.58 5.30 6.93
C LYS A 132 17.38 4.75 7.68
N GLU A 133 16.89 5.50 8.66
CA GLU A 133 15.82 5.07 9.56
C GLU A 133 14.43 5.19 8.91
N VAL A 134 13.64 4.11 8.96
CA VAL A 134 12.30 4.05 8.36
C VAL A 134 11.35 5.06 9.01
N ASN A 135 11.38 5.17 10.33
CA ASN A 135 10.53 6.11 11.07
C ASN A 135 10.80 7.56 10.68
N ASP A 136 12.07 7.90 10.40
CA ASP A 136 12.39 9.25 9.93
C ASP A 136 11.86 9.51 8.53
N LYS A 137 11.88 8.51 7.64
CA LYS A 137 11.25 8.62 6.31
C LYS A 137 9.76 8.92 6.42
N LEU A 138 9.04 8.13 7.22
CA LEU A 138 7.60 8.25 7.39
C LEU A 138 7.23 9.63 7.98
N ARG A 139 7.91 10.03 9.07
CA ARG A 139 7.70 11.34 9.71
C ARG A 139 7.98 12.50 8.76
N LYS A 140 9.02 12.41 7.94
CA LYS A 140 9.37 13.48 6.98
C LYS A 140 8.38 13.56 5.82
N LEU A 141 7.89 12.43 5.31
CA LEU A 141 6.84 12.41 4.29
C LEU A 141 5.54 13.08 4.78
N GLU A 142 5.17 12.89 6.04
CA GLU A 142 3.99 13.54 6.63
C GLU A 142 4.13 15.05 6.76
N GLN A 143 5.35 15.55 6.92
CA GLN A 143 5.65 16.98 7.03
C GLN A 143 5.72 17.71 5.68
N LEU A 144 5.67 16.98 4.56
CA LEU A 144 5.69 17.58 3.24
C LEU A 144 4.40 18.35 2.97
N SER A 145 4.54 19.63 2.65
CA SER A 145 3.46 20.42 2.05
C SER A 145 3.22 19.96 0.62
N TRP A 146 1.95 19.94 0.20
CA TRP A 146 1.53 19.62 -1.16
C TRP A 146 0.60 20.70 -1.69
N GLU A 147 0.72 21.03 -2.96
CA GLU A 147 -0.03 22.09 -3.64
C GLU A 147 -1.29 21.55 -4.33
N ASN A 148 -1.34 20.25 -4.64
CA ASN A 148 -2.46 19.60 -5.31
C ASN A 148 -2.66 18.13 -4.93
N LYS A 149 -3.78 17.54 -5.39
CA LYS A 149 -4.17 16.16 -5.07
C LYS A 149 -3.20 15.10 -5.64
N ALA A 150 -2.59 15.34 -6.80
CA ALA A 150 -1.61 14.42 -7.39
C ALA A 150 -0.32 14.37 -6.56
N GLU A 151 0.13 15.51 -6.04
CA GLU A 151 1.24 15.61 -5.10
C GLU A 151 0.95 14.86 -3.80
N ARG A 152 -0.24 15.05 -3.21
CA ARG A 152 -0.64 14.29 -2.02
C ARG A 152 -0.67 12.78 -2.30
N PHE A 153 -1.22 12.39 -3.43
CA PHE A 153 -1.27 10.99 -3.84
C PHE A 153 0.14 10.39 -4.02
N LYS A 154 1.08 11.16 -4.58
CA LYS A 154 2.48 10.74 -4.72
C LYS A 154 3.15 10.51 -3.36
N ILE A 155 2.89 11.39 -2.39
CA ILE A 155 3.38 11.24 -1.01
C ILE A 155 2.80 9.95 -0.39
N LEU A 156 1.49 9.74 -0.49
CA LEU A 156 0.83 8.55 0.05
C LEU A 156 1.32 7.25 -0.61
N LEU A 157 1.46 7.23 -1.93
CA LEU A 157 2.02 6.09 -2.66
C LEU A 157 3.44 5.77 -2.18
N THR A 158 4.26 6.79 -1.98
CA THR A 158 5.62 6.62 -1.44
C THR A 158 5.59 6.07 -0.01
N LYS A 159 4.68 6.58 0.84
CA LYS A 159 4.48 6.08 2.20
C LYS A 159 4.08 4.60 2.20
N VAL A 160 3.11 4.21 1.36
CA VAL A 160 2.69 2.81 1.17
C VAL A 160 3.88 1.92 0.77
N LEU A 161 4.68 2.33 -0.22
CA LEU A 161 5.84 1.54 -0.66
C LEU A 161 6.86 1.34 0.47
N ILE A 162 7.16 2.37 1.27
CA ILE A 162 8.07 2.26 2.42
C ILE A 162 7.50 1.29 3.46
N LEU A 163 6.20 1.41 3.78
CA LEU A 163 5.53 0.54 4.75
C LEU A 163 5.60 -0.93 4.30
N LEU A 164 5.29 -1.22 3.03
CA LEU A 164 5.35 -2.57 2.46
C LEU A 164 6.77 -3.13 2.45
N GLN A 165 7.77 -2.36 2.00
CA GLN A 165 9.17 -2.80 1.95
C GLN A 165 9.74 -3.14 3.33
N ASN A 166 9.22 -2.53 4.39
CA ASN A 166 9.68 -2.72 5.76
C ASN A 166 8.74 -3.58 6.60
N ASN A 167 7.74 -4.23 5.99
CA ASN A 167 6.77 -5.07 6.69
C ASN A 167 6.01 -4.35 7.82
N ILE A 168 5.70 -3.07 7.64
CA ILE A 168 5.00 -2.24 8.63
C ILE A 168 3.53 -2.10 8.23
N LEU A 169 2.63 -2.58 9.09
CA LEU A 169 1.18 -2.50 8.88
C LEU A 169 0.58 -1.19 9.39
N CYS A 170 1.21 -0.59 10.40
CA CYS A 170 0.77 0.67 10.98
C CYS A 170 0.62 1.73 9.87
N ASP A 171 -0.47 2.49 9.94
CA ASP A 171 -0.87 3.53 8.97
C ASP A 171 -1.27 3.11 7.55
N LEU A 172 -1.12 1.84 7.14
CA LEU A 172 -1.57 1.43 5.80
C LEU A 172 -3.06 1.70 5.57
N LEU A 173 -3.89 1.49 6.60
CA LEU A 173 -5.34 1.72 6.50
C LEU A 173 -5.63 3.19 6.23
N ASN A 174 -5.00 4.07 7.01
CA ASN A 174 -5.14 5.52 6.87
C ASN A 174 -4.68 5.97 5.47
N CYS A 175 -3.57 5.41 4.97
CA CYS A 175 -3.11 5.66 3.61
C CYS A 175 -4.15 5.23 2.57
N PHE A 176 -4.71 4.02 2.65
CA PHE A 176 -5.68 3.53 1.67
C PHE A 176 -7.01 4.28 1.73
N VAL A 177 -7.52 4.59 2.92
CA VAL A 177 -8.72 5.43 3.11
C VAL A 177 -8.52 6.80 2.47
N GLU A 178 -7.37 7.44 2.70
CA GLU A 178 -7.10 8.75 2.11
C GLU A 178 -6.90 8.67 0.59
N MET A 179 -6.17 7.66 0.11
CA MET A 179 -5.99 7.42 -1.33
C MET A 179 -7.34 7.19 -2.03
N LYS A 180 -8.31 6.55 -1.37
CA LYS A 180 -9.68 6.36 -1.88
C LYS A 180 -10.41 7.64 -2.20
N GLU A 181 -10.32 8.60 -1.29
CA GLU A 181 -10.95 9.90 -1.50
C GLU A 181 -10.28 10.65 -2.66
N LEU A 182 -8.96 10.55 -2.79
CA LEU A 182 -8.23 11.13 -3.93
C LEU A 182 -8.49 10.39 -5.25
N PHE A 183 -8.78 9.09 -5.20
CA PHE A 183 -9.09 8.27 -6.37
C PHE A 183 -10.37 8.70 -7.10
N LYS A 184 -11.26 9.46 -6.46
CA LYS A 184 -12.46 10.02 -7.11
C LYS A 184 -12.15 11.10 -8.15
N GLU A 185 -10.94 11.68 -8.12
CA GLU A 185 -10.55 12.73 -9.05
C GLU A 185 -10.43 12.22 -10.50
N LYS A 186 -10.81 13.04 -11.48
CA LYS A 186 -10.74 12.62 -12.90
C LYS A 186 -9.31 12.32 -13.38
N SER A 187 -8.30 12.99 -12.83
CA SER A 187 -6.90 12.84 -13.22
C SER A 187 -5.98 13.07 -12.03
N LEU A 188 -5.00 12.18 -11.87
CA LEU A 188 -3.89 12.31 -10.90
C LEU A 188 -2.56 12.18 -11.64
N ILE A 189 -2.32 13.09 -12.58
CA ILE A 189 -1.06 13.16 -13.32
C ILE A 189 -0.02 13.92 -12.50
N PHE A 190 1.15 13.32 -12.31
CA PHE A 190 2.32 13.94 -11.68
C PHE A 190 3.54 13.73 -12.57
N ASN A 191 4.14 14.82 -13.06
CA ASN A 191 5.26 14.79 -14.03
C ASN A 191 4.99 13.83 -15.20
N ASP A 192 3.82 13.99 -15.85
CA ASP A 192 3.33 13.17 -16.97
C ASP A 192 3.05 11.69 -16.66
N PHE A 193 3.18 11.25 -15.41
CA PHE A 193 2.79 9.90 -14.98
C PHE A 193 1.39 9.86 -14.39
N ASP A 194 0.57 8.91 -14.85
CA ASP A 194 -0.71 8.59 -14.23
C ASP A 194 -0.48 7.76 -12.95
N LEU A 195 -0.63 8.41 -11.80
CA LEU A 195 -0.42 7.77 -10.51
C LEU A 195 -1.49 6.72 -10.18
N LYS A 196 -2.69 6.83 -10.74
CA LYS A 196 -3.74 5.84 -10.55
C LYS A 196 -3.37 4.54 -11.22
N ASN A 197 -2.98 4.60 -12.49
CA ASN A 197 -2.54 3.43 -13.24
C ASN A 197 -1.32 2.79 -12.58
N LEU A 198 -0.38 3.59 -12.07
CA LEU A 198 0.76 3.07 -11.32
C LEU A 198 0.30 2.34 -10.05
N PHE A 199 -0.58 2.92 -9.23
CA PHE A 199 -1.08 2.25 -8.03
C PHE A 199 -1.83 0.96 -8.37
N VAL A 200 -2.72 1.00 -9.35
CA VAL A 200 -3.52 -0.14 -9.79
C VAL A 200 -2.62 -1.24 -10.34
N SER A 201 -1.56 -0.92 -11.07
CA SER A 201 -0.63 -1.93 -11.62
C SER A 201 0.05 -2.80 -10.55
N GLN A 202 0.08 -2.32 -9.30
CA GLN A 202 0.71 -3.00 -8.18
C GLN A 202 -0.30 -3.66 -7.23
N PHE A 203 -1.60 -3.68 -7.57
CA PHE A 203 -2.65 -4.17 -6.65
C PHE A 203 -2.37 -5.59 -6.13
N GLY A 204 -1.88 -6.49 -7.00
CA GLY A 204 -1.63 -7.88 -6.63
C GLY A 204 -0.57 -8.00 -5.54
N MET A 205 0.46 -7.14 -5.58
CA MET A 205 1.47 -7.05 -4.53
C MET A 205 0.86 -6.60 -3.21
N TYR A 206 0.02 -5.56 -3.22
CA TYR A 206 -0.64 -5.05 -2.02
C TYR A 206 -1.53 -6.11 -1.39
N PHE A 207 -2.39 -6.76 -2.18
CA PHE A 207 -3.27 -7.83 -1.70
C PHE A 207 -2.47 -9.00 -1.14
N ASN A 208 -1.47 -9.51 -1.86
CA ASN A 208 -0.68 -10.66 -1.40
C ASN A 208 0.06 -10.36 -0.09
N PHE A 209 0.59 -9.14 0.06
CA PHE A 209 1.18 -8.69 1.31
C PHE A 209 0.16 -8.73 2.45
N LEU A 210 -1.01 -8.11 2.27
CA LEU A 210 -2.03 -8.08 3.32
C LEU A 210 -2.60 -9.47 3.66
N MET A 211 -2.77 -10.34 2.67
CA MET A 211 -3.18 -11.74 2.88
C MET A 211 -2.18 -12.50 3.76
N THR A 212 -0.88 -12.24 3.58
CA THR A 212 0.19 -12.87 4.38
C THR A 212 0.05 -12.52 5.87
N TYR A 213 -0.33 -11.28 6.18
CA TYR A 213 -0.54 -10.81 7.56
C TYR A 213 -1.97 -11.04 8.08
N GLN A 214 -2.88 -11.53 7.23
CA GLN A 214 -4.27 -11.81 7.56
C GLN A 214 -5.05 -10.57 8.09
N GLU A 215 -4.72 -9.38 7.58
CA GLU A 215 -5.30 -8.10 8.04
C GLU A 215 -6.64 -7.79 7.38
N ASP A 216 -7.74 -8.36 7.91
CA ASP A 216 -9.10 -8.25 7.36
C ASP A 216 -9.53 -6.82 7.02
N SER A 217 -9.30 -5.87 7.93
CA SER A 217 -9.70 -4.47 7.73
C SER A 217 -8.99 -3.82 6.55
N LEU A 218 -7.70 -4.10 6.39
CA LEU A 218 -6.89 -3.57 5.29
C LEU A 218 -7.29 -4.19 3.95
N ILE A 219 -7.54 -5.51 3.94
CA ILE A 219 -7.99 -6.23 2.74
C ILE A 219 -9.34 -5.69 2.27
N ASN A 220 -10.28 -5.49 3.19
CA ASN A 220 -11.60 -4.94 2.86
C ASN A 220 -11.51 -3.51 2.34
N GLU A 221 -10.69 -2.64 2.96
CA GLU A 221 -10.55 -1.26 2.48
C GLU A 221 -9.86 -1.19 1.12
N LEU A 222 -8.81 -1.99 0.91
CA LEU A 222 -8.15 -2.09 -0.39
C LEU A 222 -9.08 -2.65 -1.46
N ALA A 223 -9.92 -3.63 -1.13
CA ALA A 223 -10.95 -4.15 -2.02
C ALA A 223 -11.96 -3.07 -2.39
N LEU A 224 -12.50 -2.33 -1.41
CA LEU A 224 -13.44 -1.24 -1.68
C LEU A 224 -12.83 -0.14 -2.55
N LEU A 225 -11.56 0.21 -2.30
CA LEU A 225 -10.82 1.19 -3.10
C LEU A 225 -10.70 0.79 -4.57
N LEU A 226 -10.41 -0.48 -4.82
CA LEU A 226 -10.07 -0.97 -6.16
C LEU A 226 -11.26 -1.58 -6.92
N SER A 227 -12.37 -1.88 -6.23
CA SER A 227 -13.58 -2.46 -6.84
C SER A 227 -14.15 -1.58 -7.95
N ASP A 228 -14.07 -0.26 -7.80
CA ASP A 228 -14.54 0.70 -8.80
C ASP A 228 -13.66 0.74 -10.06
N ILE A 229 -12.46 0.16 -9.99
CA ILE A 229 -11.46 0.19 -11.06
C ILE A 229 -11.41 -1.15 -11.79
N ASN A 230 -11.27 -2.24 -11.04
CA ASN A 230 -11.24 -3.58 -11.58
C ASN A 230 -11.92 -4.56 -10.62
N LYS A 231 -13.26 -4.55 -10.67
CA LYS A 231 -14.12 -5.36 -9.82
C LYS A 231 -13.78 -6.84 -9.87
N GLU A 232 -13.57 -7.39 -11.07
CA GLU A 232 -13.33 -8.81 -11.30
C GLU A 232 -12.04 -9.29 -10.62
N ILE A 233 -10.95 -8.55 -10.83
CA ILE A 233 -9.65 -8.86 -10.21
C ILE A 233 -9.73 -8.79 -8.67
N VAL A 234 -10.42 -7.77 -8.14
CA VAL A 234 -10.58 -7.59 -6.69
C VAL A 234 -11.42 -8.72 -6.12
N GLU A 235 -12.54 -9.06 -6.76
CA GLU A 235 -13.41 -10.16 -6.37
C GLU A 235 -12.64 -11.48 -6.33
N ARG A 236 -11.85 -11.76 -7.37
CA ARG A 236 -10.95 -12.91 -7.43
C ARG A 236 -9.99 -12.95 -6.25
N LYS A 237 -9.27 -11.86 -5.95
CA LYS A 237 -8.30 -11.83 -4.82
C LYS A 237 -8.98 -11.97 -3.46
N VAL A 238 -10.15 -11.38 -3.29
CA VAL A 238 -10.94 -11.52 -2.07
C VAL A 238 -11.40 -12.97 -1.88
N LEU A 239 -11.79 -13.66 -2.97
CA LEU A 239 -12.11 -15.08 -2.91
C LEU A 239 -10.88 -15.95 -2.62
N GLU A 240 -9.72 -15.67 -3.21
CA GLU A 240 -8.46 -16.36 -2.86
C GLU A 240 -8.18 -16.27 -1.36
N TYR A 241 -8.29 -15.07 -0.79
CA TYR A 241 -8.10 -14.86 0.65
C TYR A 241 -9.09 -15.69 1.49
N LYS A 242 -10.38 -15.60 1.15
CA LYS A 242 -11.44 -16.30 1.88
C LYS A 242 -11.29 -17.81 1.82
N TYR A 243 -11.10 -18.38 0.63
CA TYR A 243 -10.98 -19.81 0.44
C TYR A 243 -9.67 -20.40 0.99
N PHE A 244 -8.53 -19.74 0.73
CA PHE A 244 -7.22 -20.35 0.99
C PHE A 244 -6.59 -19.90 2.31
N VAL A 245 -6.98 -18.75 2.86
CA VAL A 245 -6.42 -18.22 4.12
C VAL A 245 -7.42 -18.33 5.27
N LYS A 246 -8.68 -17.91 5.06
CA LYS A 246 -9.72 -17.98 6.10
C LYS A 246 -10.42 -19.33 6.17
N ASN A 247 -10.34 -20.14 5.11
CA ASN A 247 -11.13 -21.35 4.93
C ASN A 247 -12.65 -21.08 5.04
N ASP A 248 -13.06 -19.90 4.58
CA ASP A 248 -14.46 -19.48 4.50
C ASP A 248 -15.11 -20.05 3.23
N PHE A 249 -16.41 -20.38 3.33
CA PHE A 249 -17.18 -20.94 2.22
C PHE A 249 -18.13 -19.92 1.65
N ILE A 250 -17.86 -19.49 0.41
CA ILE A 250 -18.59 -18.38 -0.22
C ILE A 250 -19.05 -18.79 -1.59
N GLN A 251 -20.37 -18.85 -1.78
CA GLN A 251 -20.93 -19.11 -3.09
C GLN A 251 -20.47 -18.04 -4.09
N THR A 252 -20.04 -18.49 -5.25
CA THR A 252 -19.58 -17.65 -6.35
C THR A 252 -19.98 -18.24 -7.69
N GLU A 253 -20.08 -17.38 -8.69
CA GLU A 253 -20.29 -17.74 -10.09
C GLU A 253 -19.00 -17.59 -10.92
N LEU A 254 -17.90 -17.12 -10.33
CA LEU A 254 -16.60 -17.09 -11.00
C LEU A 254 -16.16 -18.51 -11.32
N PHE A 255 -15.87 -18.76 -12.59
CA PHE A 255 -15.63 -20.09 -13.13
C PHE A 255 -14.50 -20.83 -12.39
N GLU A 256 -13.38 -20.14 -12.16
CA GLU A 256 -12.17 -20.66 -11.52
C GLU A 256 -12.42 -21.12 -10.09
N PHE A 257 -13.37 -20.47 -9.40
CA PHE A 257 -13.73 -20.79 -8.01
C PHE A 257 -14.95 -21.69 -7.92
N LYS A 258 -15.73 -21.85 -8.98
CA LYS A 258 -17.04 -22.50 -8.93
C LYS A 258 -16.92 -23.94 -8.43
N LEU A 259 -15.96 -24.70 -8.94
CA LEU A 259 -15.75 -26.09 -8.53
C LEU A 259 -15.40 -26.16 -7.03
N LEU A 260 -14.44 -25.34 -6.59
CA LEU A 260 -14.02 -25.27 -5.19
C LEU A 260 -15.19 -24.88 -4.29
N SER A 261 -16.00 -23.91 -4.72
CA SER A 261 -17.21 -23.48 -4.01
C SER A 261 -18.21 -24.62 -3.85
N LEU A 262 -18.47 -25.41 -4.88
CA LEU A 262 -19.40 -26.54 -4.79
C LEU A 262 -18.87 -27.62 -3.84
N VAL A 263 -17.57 -27.94 -3.94
CA VAL A 263 -16.92 -28.94 -3.08
C VAL A 263 -16.97 -28.54 -1.61
N LYS A 264 -16.61 -27.30 -1.29
CA LYS A 264 -16.59 -26.80 0.09
C LYS A 264 -17.99 -26.64 0.71
N ASN A 265 -19.03 -26.55 -0.11
CA ASN A 265 -20.43 -26.52 0.35
C ASN A 265 -21.08 -27.93 0.35
N ASP A 266 -20.28 -29.01 0.28
CA ASP A 266 -20.75 -30.40 0.27
C ASP A 266 -21.74 -30.75 -0.87
N LYS A 267 -21.65 -30.04 -2.00
CA LYS A 267 -22.51 -30.26 -3.18
C LYS A 267 -21.85 -31.17 -4.21
N LEU A 268 -21.49 -32.39 -3.81
CA LEU A 268 -20.67 -33.29 -4.63
C LEU A 268 -21.30 -33.61 -6.00
N GLU A 269 -22.59 -33.88 -6.07
CA GLU A 269 -23.29 -34.20 -7.33
C GLU A 269 -23.24 -33.01 -8.30
N GLU A 270 -23.41 -31.78 -7.78
CA GLU A 270 -23.27 -30.56 -8.57
C GLU A 270 -21.81 -30.36 -9.01
N SER A 271 -20.83 -30.64 -8.13
CA SER A 271 -19.39 -30.58 -8.46
C SER A 271 -19.04 -31.53 -9.61
N ILE A 272 -19.57 -32.76 -9.60
CA ILE A 272 -19.33 -33.74 -10.66
C ILE A 272 -19.92 -33.27 -11.98
N LEU A 273 -21.18 -32.82 -11.98
CA LEU A 273 -21.82 -32.29 -13.19
C LEU A 273 -21.06 -31.08 -13.74
N PHE A 274 -20.59 -30.20 -12.86
CA PHE A 274 -19.79 -29.05 -13.24
C PHE A 274 -18.43 -29.47 -13.83
N TYR A 275 -17.73 -30.42 -13.21
CA TYR A 275 -16.47 -30.94 -13.73
C TYR A 275 -16.66 -31.59 -15.10
N GLU A 276 -17.59 -32.54 -15.25
CA GLU A 276 -17.80 -33.25 -16.52
C GLU A 276 -18.14 -32.31 -17.68
N LYS A 277 -18.96 -31.28 -17.40
CA LYS A 277 -19.33 -30.29 -18.43
C LYS A 277 -18.17 -29.41 -18.86
N ASN A 278 -17.21 -29.14 -17.97
CA ASN A 278 -16.19 -28.11 -18.15
C ASN A 278 -14.76 -28.65 -18.15
N LYS A 279 -14.56 -29.97 -18.07
CA LYS A 279 -13.22 -30.53 -17.90
C LYS A 279 -12.26 -30.06 -18.98
N GLU A 280 -12.66 -30.01 -20.24
CA GLU A 280 -11.76 -29.59 -21.34
C GLU A 280 -11.33 -28.12 -21.31
N ILE A 281 -12.02 -27.26 -20.56
CA ILE A 281 -11.76 -25.80 -20.54
C ILE A 281 -11.06 -25.31 -19.27
N PHE A 282 -10.77 -26.19 -18.31
CA PHE A 282 -9.99 -25.81 -17.14
C PHE A 282 -8.55 -25.43 -17.51
N ASP A 283 -8.16 -24.21 -17.18
CA ASP A 283 -6.79 -23.75 -17.26
C ASP A 283 -5.97 -24.28 -16.07
N LEU A 284 -5.06 -25.21 -16.36
CA LEU A 284 -4.21 -25.84 -15.34
C LEU A 284 -2.95 -25.01 -15.02
N GLU A 285 -2.71 -23.90 -15.73
CA GLU A 285 -1.73 -22.91 -15.33
C GLU A 285 -2.28 -22.04 -14.18
N ASP A 286 -3.59 -21.96 -14.02
CA ASP A 286 -4.24 -21.23 -12.93
C ASP A 286 -4.18 -22.01 -11.60
N GLU A 287 -3.47 -21.45 -10.62
CA GLU A 287 -3.34 -21.99 -9.27
C GLU A 287 -4.67 -22.20 -8.54
N VAL A 288 -5.67 -21.35 -8.78
CA VAL A 288 -7.00 -21.49 -8.16
C VAL A 288 -7.69 -22.73 -8.70
N VAL A 289 -7.65 -22.92 -10.02
CA VAL A 289 -8.25 -24.06 -10.71
C VAL A 289 -7.57 -25.36 -10.26
N LYS A 290 -6.23 -25.40 -10.24
CA LYS A 290 -5.48 -26.56 -9.73
C LYS A 290 -5.90 -26.94 -8.32
N LYS A 291 -5.93 -25.98 -7.39
CA LYS A 291 -6.37 -26.23 -6.01
C LYS A 291 -7.83 -26.70 -5.94
N GLY A 292 -8.71 -26.11 -6.75
CA GLY A 292 -10.11 -26.55 -6.87
C GLY A 292 -10.24 -28.01 -7.31
N LEU A 293 -9.46 -28.42 -8.31
CA LEU A 293 -9.42 -29.80 -8.80
C LEU A 293 -8.84 -30.77 -7.77
N VAL A 294 -7.78 -30.38 -7.05
CA VAL A 294 -7.21 -31.21 -5.97
C VAL A 294 -8.23 -31.45 -4.87
N GLU A 295 -8.89 -30.39 -4.38
CA GLU A 295 -9.93 -30.52 -3.35
C GLU A 295 -11.11 -31.36 -3.83
N PHE A 296 -11.51 -31.21 -5.09
CA PHE A 296 -12.54 -32.04 -5.72
C PHE A 296 -12.12 -33.51 -5.79
N GLY A 297 -10.88 -33.80 -6.25
CA GLY A 297 -10.33 -35.14 -6.34
C GLY A 297 -10.26 -35.85 -4.98
N LYS A 298 -9.88 -35.12 -3.92
CA LYS A 298 -9.92 -35.60 -2.52
C LYS A 298 -11.35 -35.89 -2.08
N LYS A 299 -12.30 -35.00 -2.34
CA LYS A 299 -13.71 -35.21 -1.99
C LYS A 299 -14.30 -36.44 -2.70
N CYS A 300 -13.95 -36.66 -3.97
CA CYS A 300 -14.33 -37.87 -4.71
C CYS A 300 -13.74 -39.13 -4.06
N PHE A 301 -12.48 -39.08 -3.60
CA PHE A 301 -11.87 -40.20 -2.88
C PHE A 301 -12.61 -40.52 -1.59
N ASP A 302 -12.85 -39.52 -0.74
CA ASP A 302 -13.52 -39.67 0.56
C ASP A 302 -14.95 -40.22 0.43
N THR A 303 -15.58 -39.97 -0.71
CA THR A 303 -16.94 -40.45 -1.04
C THR A 303 -16.94 -41.73 -1.88
N LYS A 304 -15.80 -42.43 -1.95
CA LYS A 304 -15.59 -43.71 -2.65
C LYS A 304 -15.79 -43.64 -4.18
N LYS A 305 -15.78 -42.44 -4.78
CA LYS A 305 -15.78 -42.23 -6.24
C LYS A 305 -14.33 -42.30 -6.77
N TYR A 306 -13.66 -43.42 -6.52
CA TYR A 306 -12.20 -43.57 -6.70
C TYR A 306 -11.73 -43.34 -8.13
N PHE A 307 -12.46 -43.81 -9.14
CA PHE A 307 -12.05 -43.62 -10.54
C PHE A 307 -12.06 -42.15 -10.94
N LEU A 308 -13.10 -41.41 -10.56
CA LEU A 308 -13.17 -39.98 -10.81
C LEU A 308 -12.11 -39.22 -10.00
N SER A 309 -11.85 -39.64 -8.76
CA SER A 309 -10.72 -39.11 -7.98
C SER A 309 -9.40 -39.28 -8.73
N PHE A 310 -9.14 -40.49 -9.24
CA PHE A 310 -7.94 -40.79 -10.02
C PHE A 310 -7.85 -39.95 -11.29
N GLU A 311 -8.91 -39.88 -12.11
CA GLU A 311 -8.95 -39.09 -13.35
C GLU A 311 -8.59 -37.62 -13.09
N VAL A 312 -9.23 -37.01 -12.10
CA VAL A 312 -9.03 -35.60 -11.74
C VAL A 312 -7.61 -35.36 -11.24
N LEU A 313 -7.14 -36.18 -10.29
CA LEU A 313 -5.84 -35.99 -9.66
C LEU A 313 -4.69 -36.29 -10.63
N GLN A 314 -4.82 -37.29 -11.49
CA GLN A 314 -3.80 -37.65 -12.49
C GLN A 314 -3.61 -36.48 -13.46
N ARG A 315 -4.70 -35.83 -13.84
CA ARG A 315 -4.64 -34.66 -14.69
C ARG A 315 -3.86 -33.52 -14.04
N VAL A 316 -4.05 -33.26 -12.74
CA VAL A 316 -3.26 -32.24 -12.02
C VAL A 316 -1.81 -32.67 -11.82
N TYR A 317 -1.57 -33.95 -11.54
CA TYR A 317 -0.23 -34.50 -11.28
C TYR A 317 0.76 -34.26 -12.43
N TYR A 318 0.32 -34.33 -13.69
CA TYR A 318 1.22 -34.06 -14.81
C TYR A 318 1.67 -32.60 -14.93
N PHE A 319 1.00 -31.68 -14.22
CA PHE A 319 1.38 -30.27 -14.16
C PHE A 319 2.18 -29.96 -12.87
N ASP A 320 1.79 -30.52 -11.72
CA ASP A 320 2.31 -30.10 -10.41
C ASP A 320 2.91 -31.24 -9.55
N LYS A 321 2.97 -32.49 -10.03
CA LYS A 321 3.42 -33.67 -9.26
C LYS A 321 2.82 -33.81 -7.85
N SER A 322 1.76 -33.07 -7.55
CA SER A 322 1.09 -33.03 -6.25
C SER A 322 0.21 -34.26 -6.07
N GLU A 323 -0.06 -34.62 -4.82
CA GLU A 323 -0.99 -35.71 -4.47
C GLU A 323 -0.61 -37.10 -5.04
N GLU A 324 0.68 -37.36 -5.29
CA GLU A 324 1.20 -38.65 -5.79
C GLU A 324 0.73 -39.83 -4.92
N ASP A 325 0.79 -39.68 -3.59
CA ASP A 325 0.38 -40.72 -2.64
C ASP A 325 -1.08 -41.14 -2.84
N LEU A 326 -2.00 -40.18 -3.03
CA LEU A 326 -3.43 -40.47 -3.21
C LEU A 326 -3.70 -41.17 -4.55
N LEU A 327 -2.93 -40.81 -5.59
CA LEU A 327 -2.99 -41.52 -6.87
C LEU A 327 -2.46 -42.96 -6.76
N PHE A 328 -1.38 -43.19 -6.02
CA PHE A 328 -0.91 -44.56 -5.76
C PHE A 328 -1.93 -45.37 -4.97
N VAL A 329 -2.59 -44.78 -3.96
CA VAL A 329 -3.67 -45.48 -3.24
C VAL A 329 -4.80 -45.86 -4.19
N ASN A 330 -5.22 -44.96 -5.10
CA ASN A 330 -6.19 -45.31 -6.13
C ASN A 330 -5.73 -46.48 -7.03
N CYS A 331 -4.45 -46.56 -7.39
CA CYS A 331 -3.88 -47.71 -8.10
C CYS A 331 -4.00 -49.03 -7.31
N VAL A 332 -3.92 -48.97 -5.97
CA VAL A 332 -4.15 -50.16 -5.12
C VAL A 332 -5.63 -50.51 -5.00
N VAL A 333 -6.49 -49.50 -4.87
CA VAL A 333 -7.91 -49.68 -4.57
C VAL A 333 -8.72 -50.14 -5.78
N ILE A 334 -8.48 -49.56 -6.97
CA ILE A 334 -9.24 -49.84 -8.21
C ILE A 334 -8.35 -50.21 -9.42
N PRO A 335 -7.35 -51.10 -9.28
CA PRO A 335 -6.41 -51.40 -10.37
C PRO A 335 -7.10 -51.87 -11.65
N SER A 336 -8.24 -52.57 -11.59
CA SER A 336 -8.91 -53.02 -12.82
C SER A 336 -9.40 -51.87 -13.70
N GLN A 337 -9.71 -50.72 -13.08
CA GLN A 337 -10.24 -49.53 -13.74
C GLN A 337 -9.13 -48.63 -14.28
N VAL A 338 -7.96 -48.63 -13.63
CA VAL A 338 -6.84 -47.74 -13.98
C VAL A 338 -5.67 -48.44 -14.67
N LYS A 339 -5.71 -49.78 -14.83
CA LYS A 339 -4.58 -50.56 -15.37
C LYS A 339 -4.05 -50.13 -16.75
N ASN A 340 -4.89 -49.48 -17.55
CA ASN A 340 -4.53 -49.02 -18.90
C ASN A 340 -4.04 -47.56 -18.91
N GLU A 341 -3.97 -46.91 -17.75
CA GLU A 341 -3.60 -45.52 -17.61
C GLU A 341 -2.08 -45.39 -17.49
N ARG A 342 -1.50 -44.38 -18.15
CA ARG A 342 -0.05 -44.13 -18.13
C ARG A 342 0.50 -43.93 -16.70
N PHE A 343 -0.30 -43.38 -15.81
CA PHE A 343 0.10 -43.24 -14.40
C PHE A 343 0.19 -44.59 -13.69
N PHE A 344 -0.66 -45.56 -14.04
CA PHE A 344 -0.59 -46.91 -13.49
C PHE A 344 0.67 -47.65 -13.95
N GLU A 345 1.11 -47.46 -15.20
CA GLU A 345 2.40 -47.97 -15.68
C GLU A 345 3.56 -47.38 -14.84
N TYR A 346 3.55 -46.08 -14.59
CA TYR A 346 4.53 -45.42 -13.72
C TYR A 346 4.47 -45.95 -12.28
N PHE A 347 3.28 -46.23 -11.75
CA PHE A 347 3.09 -46.87 -10.45
C PHE A 347 3.74 -48.25 -10.42
N LEU A 348 3.51 -49.10 -11.43
CA LEU A 348 4.10 -50.43 -11.53
C LEU A 348 5.62 -50.38 -11.65
N GLU A 349 6.17 -49.49 -12.49
CA GLU A 349 7.62 -49.31 -12.60
C GLU A 349 8.24 -48.88 -11.26
N SER A 350 7.55 -47.99 -10.53
CA SER A 350 7.99 -47.53 -9.21
C SER A 350 7.93 -48.65 -8.17
N PHE A 351 6.86 -49.45 -8.21
CA PHE A 351 6.67 -50.63 -7.37
C PHE A 351 7.81 -51.64 -7.59
N LEU A 352 8.08 -52.03 -8.85
CA LEU A 352 9.11 -53.03 -9.18
C LEU A 352 10.52 -52.61 -8.74
N ARG A 353 10.84 -51.32 -8.73
CA ARG A 353 12.13 -50.81 -8.23
C ARG A 353 12.31 -51.01 -6.72
N CYS A 354 11.22 -51.17 -5.98
CA CYS A 354 11.22 -51.29 -4.52
C CYS A 354 10.90 -52.71 -4.04
N GLU A 355 10.78 -53.70 -4.94
CA GLU A 355 10.24 -55.04 -4.64
C GLU A 355 10.91 -55.72 -3.42
N ASN A 356 12.25 -55.61 -3.33
CA ASN A 356 13.00 -56.19 -2.21
C ASN A 356 12.80 -55.47 -0.86
N GLU A 357 12.31 -54.24 -0.85
CA GLU A 357 12.09 -53.43 0.35
C GLU A 357 10.72 -53.67 1.01
N MET A 358 9.80 -54.37 0.35
CA MET A 358 8.40 -54.51 0.79
C MET A 358 8.13 -55.70 1.72
N LEU A 359 9.11 -56.56 1.94
CA LEU A 359 8.99 -57.71 2.84
C LEU A 359 8.87 -57.30 4.32
N LEU A 360 9.34 -56.11 4.66
CA LEU A 360 9.32 -55.56 6.01
C LEU A 360 8.52 -54.25 6.03
N SER A 361 7.93 -53.94 7.19
CA SER A 361 7.28 -52.65 7.39
C SER A 361 8.27 -51.49 7.28
N SER A 362 7.87 -50.44 6.59
CA SER A 362 8.60 -49.19 6.41
C SER A 362 7.91 -48.04 7.15
N CYS A 363 8.68 -47.03 7.53
CA CYS A 363 8.13 -45.77 8.05
C CYS A 363 7.72 -44.80 6.93
N LYS A 364 7.97 -45.14 5.66
CA LYS A 364 7.65 -44.29 4.50
C LYS A 364 6.28 -44.67 3.92
N SER A 365 5.34 -43.72 3.88
CA SER A 365 3.99 -43.85 3.29
C SER A 365 4.00 -44.61 1.96
N LYS A 366 4.77 -44.12 0.98
CA LYS A 366 4.91 -44.73 -0.36
C LYS A 366 5.29 -46.21 -0.34
N ASN A 367 6.22 -46.62 0.51
CA ASN A 367 6.64 -48.02 0.62
C ASN A 367 5.52 -48.88 1.23
N GLU A 368 4.78 -48.36 2.21
CA GLU A 368 3.63 -49.06 2.78
C GLU A 368 2.48 -49.19 1.76
N ILE A 369 2.24 -48.17 0.91
CA ILE A 369 1.26 -48.27 -0.19
C ILE A 369 1.67 -49.38 -1.18
N PHE A 370 2.95 -49.48 -1.54
CA PHE A 370 3.44 -50.58 -2.38
C PHE A 370 3.33 -51.95 -1.70
N ARG A 371 3.62 -52.03 -0.40
CA ARG A 371 3.43 -53.26 0.38
C ARG A 371 1.95 -53.67 0.44
N ALA A 372 1.03 -52.71 0.56
CA ALA A 372 -0.40 -52.95 0.47
C ALA A 372 -0.78 -53.51 -0.91
N PHE A 373 -0.23 -52.95 -1.99
CA PHE A 373 -0.40 -53.50 -3.34
C PHE A 373 0.11 -54.94 -3.45
N PHE A 374 1.32 -55.22 -2.98
CA PHE A 374 1.88 -56.57 -2.98
C PHE A 374 0.97 -57.57 -2.25
N LEU A 375 0.49 -57.24 -1.06
CA LEU A 375 -0.42 -58.10 -0.30
C LEU A 375 -1.74 -58.34 -1.01
N LYS A 376 -2.33 -57.29 -1.60
CA LYS A 376 -3.54 -57.40 -2.42
C LYS A 376 -3.32 -58.35 -3.59
N GLU A 377 -2.22 -58.21 -4.32
CA GLU A 377 -1.92 -59.08 -5.47
C GLU A 377 -1.78 -60.54 -5.05
N ASN A 378 -1.32 -60.82 -3.82
CA ASN A 378 -1.25 -62.18 -3.28
C ASN A 378 -2.56 -62.65 -2.61
N GLY A 379 -3.66 -61.90 -2.72
CA GLY A 379 -4.97 -62.25 -2.16
C GLY A 379 -5.16 -61.93 -0.68
N PHE A 380 -4.21 -61.24 -0.04
CA PHE A 380 -4.29 -60.80 1.36
C PHE A 380 -5.00 -59.43 1.46
N TYR A 381 -6.24 -59.36 1.00
CA TYR A 381 -7.02 -58.11 0.91
C TYR A 381 -7.16 -57.39 2.25
N ASP A 382 -7.56 -58.10 3.30
CA ASP A 382 -7.79 -57.51 4.62
C ASP A 382 -6.50 -56.90 5.21
N GLN A 383 -5.34 -57.52 4.95
CA GLN A 383 -4.04 -56.98 5.38
C GLN A 383 -3.62 -55.75 4.55
N SER A 384 -3.93 -55.74 3.25
CA SER A 384 -3.74 -54.58 2.39
C SER A 384 -4.53 -53.37 2.92
N GLU A 385 -5.80 -53.58 3.26
CA GLU A 385 -6.67 -52.56 3.84
C GLU A 385 -6.16 -52.08 5.22
N GLU A 386 -5.66 -52.99 6.06
CA GLU A 386 -5.06 -52.64 7.36
C GLU A 386 -3.83 -51.73 7.20
N ILE A 387 -2.97 -51.99 6.21
CA ILE A 387 -1.82 -51.14 5.92
C ILE A 387 -2.26 -49.77 5.40
N LEU A 388 -3.21 -49.72 4.46
CA LEU A 388 -3.73 -48.46 3.95
C LEU A 388 -4.38 -47.63 5.07
N LEU A 389 -5.08 -48.27 5.99
CA LEU A 389 -5.64 -47.63 7.19
C LEU A 389 -4.54 -47.05 8.09
N LYS A 390 -3.43 -47.77 8.29
CA LYS A 390 -2.26 -47.26 9.04
C LYS A 390 -1.59 -46.06 8.35
N CYS A 391 -1.67 -45.99 7.02
CA CYS A 391 -1.25 -44.81 6.25
C CYS A 391 -2.26 -43.66 6.26
N GLY A 392 -3.41 -43.82 6.92
CA GLY A 392 -4.46 -42.80 7.03
C GLY A 392 -5.59 -42.93 6.00
N TYR A 393 -5.61 -43.99 5.19
CA TYR A 393 -6.62 -44.20 4.15
C TYR A 393 -7.63 -45.27 4.55
N LYS A 394 -8.85 -44.85 4.85
CA LYS A 394 -9.95 -45.77 5.16
C LYS A 394 -10.66 -46.20 3.87
N VAL A 395 -10.17 -47.28 3.26
CA VAL A 395 -10.64 -47.78 1.95
C VAL A 395 -10.89 -49.29 1.98
N GLU A 396 -11.64 -49.77 0.98
CA GLU A 396 -11.84 -51.19 0.69
C GLU A 396 -11.19 -51.47 -0.67
N VAL A 397 -10.32 -52.48 -0.75
CA VAL A 397 -9.60 -52.78 -2.00
C VAL A 397 -10.42 -53.70 -2.90
N GLU A 398 -10.31 -53.50 -4.21
CA GLU A 398 -10.94 -54.38 -5.18
C GLU A 398 -10.42 -55.82 -5.03
N ARG A 399 -11.33 -56.78 -4.86
CA ARG A 399 -11.03 -58.22 -4.81
C ARG A 399 -10.92 -58.83 -6.21
N SER A 400 -10.07 -58.24 -7.03
CA SER A 400 -9.69 -58.77 -8.33
C SER A 400 -8.60 -59.83 -8.17
N GLY A 401 -8.49 -60.77 -9.12
CA GLY A 401 -7.35 -61.69 -9.19
C GLY A 401 -6.01 -60.97 -9.43
N THR A 402 -4.91 -61.72 -9.43
CA THR A 402 -3.53 -61.25 -9.68
C THR A 402 -3.39 -60.54 -11.04
N PHE A 403 -2.90 -59.30 -11.04
CA PHE A 403 -2.44 -58.55 -12.21
C PHE A 403 -0.97 -58.82 -12.54
N MET A 404 -0.17 -59.21 -11.54
CA MET A 404 1.20 -59.66 -11.77
C MET A 404 1.22 -61.15 -12.15
N LYS A 405 1.88 -61.48 -13.26
CA LYS A 405 2.06 -62.84 -13.77
C LYS A 405 3.50 -63.29 -13.62
#